data_AF-A0A4S1G6E5-F1
#
_entry.id   AF-A0A4S1G6E5-F1
#
_cell.length_a   1.000
_cell.length_b   1.000
_cell.length_c   1.000
_cell.angle_alpha   90.00
_cell.angle_beta   90.00
_cell.angle_gamma   90.00
#
_symmetry.space_group_name_H-M   'P 1'
#
loop_
_entity.id
_entity.type
_entity.pdbx_description
1 polymer ?
#
loop_
_entity_poly.entity_id
_entity_poly.type
_entity_poly.pdbx_seq_one_letter_code
_entity_poly.pdbx_strand_id
1 'polypeptide(L)' 'IGIRPEHLNISTSAGDWKATVGVAEHLGSDTFLHVQADGIGTVNVRADGEVAVKHGDTVYLTPDRTKLHRFGADGRALAQ' A
#
# COMPACT_ATOMS: atom_id res chain seq x y z
N ILE A 1 12.61 -4.78 -3.21
CA ILE A 1 11.49 -4.41 -4.11
C ILE A 1 10.95 -3.07 -3.64
N GLY A 2 10.57 -2.18 -4.55
CA GLY A 2 9.91 -0.92 -4.22
C GLY A 2 8.60 -0.78 -4.99
N ILE A 3 7.60 -0.21 -4.35
CA ILE A 3 6.31 0.17 -4.93
C ILE A 3 5.96 1.54 -4.37
N ARG A 4 5.39 2.43 -5.20
CA ARG A 4 4.94 3.74 -4.71
C ARG A 4 3.57 3.60 -4.02
N PRO A 5 3.25 4.43 -3.00
CA PRO A 5 1.98 4.36 -2.30
C PRO A 5 0.75 4.41 -3.20
N GLU A 6 0.79 5.20 -4.27
CA GLU A 6 -0.27 5.38 -5.27
C GLU A 6 -0.39 4.20 -6.26
N HIS A 7 0.55 3.25 -6.24
CA HIS A 7 0.53 2.07 -7.10
C HIS A 7 0.08 0.80 -6.34
N LEU A 8 -0.59 0.99 -5.21
CA LEU A 8 -1.23 -0.07 -4.43
C LEU A 8 -2.75 0.11 -4.51
N ASN A 9 -3.43 -0.90 -5.05
CA ASN A 9 -4.89 -0.97 -4.95
C ASN A 9 -5.26 -1.46 -3.54
N ILE A 10 -6.27 -0.83 -2.94
CA ILE A 10 -6.80 -1.19 -1.63
C ILE A 10 -8.21 -1.76 -1.75
N SER A 11 -8.48 -2.81 -1.00
CA SER A 11 -9.78 -3.46 -0.91
C SER A 11 -10.07 -3.89 0.53
N THR A 12 -11.35 -3.95 0.90
CA THR A 12 -11.79 -4.47 2.21
C THR A 12 -12.13 -5.95 2.17
N SER A 13 -12.08 -6.60 1.00
CA SER A 13 -12.53 -7.98 0.81
C SER A 13 -11.45 -8.97 0.39
N ALA A 14 -10.49 -8.56 -0.46
CA ALA A 14 -9.47 -9.44 -1.00
C ALA A 14 -8.28 -8.66 -1.60
N GLY A 15 -7.11 -9.30 -1.64
CA GLY A 15 -5.90 -8.78 -2.27
C GLY A 15 -4.67 -9.62 -1.91
N ASP A 16 -3.52 -9.27 -2.49
CA ASP A 16 -2.28 -10.03 -2.34
C ASP A 16 -1.73 -9.97 -0.89
N TRP A 17 -1.85 -8.82 -0.23
CA TRP A 17 -1.32 -8.60 1.11
C TRP A 17 -2.42 -8.19 2.08
N LYS A 18 -2.72 -9.04 3.06
CA LYS A 18 -3.58 -8.67 4.18
C LYS A 18 -2.84 -7.67 5.08
N ALA A 19 -3.54 -6.62 5.52
CA ALA A 19 -2.96 -5.60 6.37
C ALA A 19 -3.98 -5.05 7.38
N THR A 20 -3.47 -4.47 8.46
CA THR A 20 -4.28 -3.75 9.46
C THR A 20 -4.00 -2.26 9.38
N VAL A 21 -5.05 -1.43 9.33
CA VAL A 21 -4.92 0.02 9.31
C VAL A 21 -4.41 0.52 10.66
N GLY A 22 -3.28 1.23 10.66
CA GLY A 22 -2.80 1.97 11.81
C GLY A 22 -3.32 3.41 11.80
N VAL A 23 -3.09 4.15 10.73
CA VAL A 23 -3.53 5.55 10.60
C VAL A 23 -4.26 5.74 9.28
N ALA A 24 -5.34 6.52 9.30
CA ALA A 24 -6.05 7.01 8.13
C ALA A 24 -6.13 8.54 8.16
N GLU A 25 -5.55 9.17 7.13
CA GLU A 25 -5.51 10.62 6.95
C GLU A 25 -6.37 10.98 5.74
N HIS A 26 -7.52 11.60 5.99
CA HIS A 26 -8.47 12.01 4.96
C HIS A 26 -8.19 13.45 4.55
N LEU A 27 -7.65 13.65 3.34
CA LEU A 27 -7.20 14.95 2.82
C LEU A 27 -8.06 15.43 1.64
N GLY A 28 -9.36 15.15 1.68
CA GLY A 28 -10.31 15.54 0.65
C GLY A 28 -10.28 14.61 -0.57
N SER A 29 -9.39 14.88 -1.53
CA SER A 29 -9.27 14.06 -2.75
C SER A 29 -8.53 12.74 -2.54
N ASP A 30 -7.81 12.63 -1.44
CA ASP A 30 -6.91 11.52 -1.16
C ASP A 30 -7.09 11.03 0.27
N THR A 31 -6.95 9.72 0.45
CA THR A 31 -6.79 9.09 1.75
C THR A 31 -5.40 8.47 1.83
N PHE A 32 -4.58 8.91 2.79
CA PHE A 32 -3.30 8.29 3.10
C PHE A 32 -3.47 7.29 4.25
N LEU A 33 -2.96 6.08 4.06
CA LEU A 33 -3.03 5.01 5.04
C LEU A 33 -1.64 4.54 5.41
N HIS A 34 -1.38 4.48 6.71
CA HIS A 34 -0.25 3.76 7.27
C HIS A 34 -0.76 2.41 7.79
N VAL A 35 -0.37 1.32 7.14
CA VAL A 35 -0.87 -0.02 7.47
C VAL A 35 0.24 -0.98 7.85
N GLN A 36 -0.08 -1.98 8.66
CA GLN A 36 0.80 -3.11 8.98
C GLN A 36 0.41 -4.29 8.10
N ALA A 37 1.21 -4.58 7.07
CA ALA A 37 0.99 -5.69 6.16
C ALA A 37 1.64 -6.98 6.67
N ASP A 38 0.88 -8.08 6.68
CA ASP A 38 1.30 -9.37 7.23
C ASP A 38 2.54 -9.89 6.51
N GLY A 39 3.62 -10.13 7.26
CA GLY A 39 4.89 -10.64 6.72
C GLY A 39 5.73 -9.63 5.92
N ILE A 40 5.26 -8.39 5.76
CA ILE A 40 5.95 -7.32 5.02
C ILE A 40 6.36 -6.17 5.95
N GLY A 41 5.50 -5.83 6.92
CA GLY A 41 5.69 -4.71 7.86
C GLY A 41 4.91 -3.46 7.45
N THR A 42 5.40 -2.29 7.86
CA THR A 42 4.72 -1.01 7.60
C THR A 42 4.72 -0.67 6.10
N VAL A 43 3.54 -0.35 5.57
CA VAL A 43 3.35 0.10 4.18
C VAL A 43 2.53 1.38 4.17
N ASN A 44 2.95 2.34 3.34
CA ASN A 44 2.20 3.56 3.08
C ASN A 44 1.40 3.38 1.80
N VAL A 45 0.11 3.68 1.87
CA VAL A 45 -0.83 3.57 0.74
C VAL A 45 -1.47 4.93 0.53
N ARG A 46 -1.63 5.30 -0.74
CA ARG A 46 -2.45 6.44 -1.15
C ARG A 46 -3.61 5.90 -1.97
N ALA A 47 -4.83 6.21 -1.54
CA ALA A 47 -6.03 5.85 -2.28
C ALA A 47 -6.79 7.10 -2.69
N ASP A 48 -7.40 7.04 -3.88
CA ASP A 48 -8.20 8.13 -4.42
C ASP A 48 -9.54 8.22 -3.67
N GLY A 49 -9.93 9.45 -3.35
CA GLY A 49 -11.19 9.77 -2.68
C GLY A 49 -11.26 9.32 -1.24
N GLU A 50 -12.49 9.02 -0.80
CA GLU A 50 -12.79 8.65 0.58
C GLU A 50 -12.85 7.12 0.71
N VAL A 51 -11.77 6.53 1.22
CA VAL A 51 -11.78 5.12 1.62
C VAL A 51 -12.33 5.05 3.04
N ALA A 52 -13.53 4.49 3.21
CA ALA A 52 -14.20 4.38 4.50
C ALA A 52 -13.59 3.29 5.40
N VAL A 53 -12.31 3.46 5.77
CA VAL A 53 -11.56 2.60 6.69
C VAL A 53 -11.04 3.43 7.86
N LYS A 54 -10.91 2.80 9.02
CA LYS A 54 -10.41 3.42 10.25
C LYS A 54 -9.31 2.58 10.89
N HIS A 55 -8.65 3.15 11.89
CA HIS A 55 -7.68 2.42 12.72
C HIS A 55 -8.25 1.07 13.18
N GLY A 56 -7.49 0.00 12.99
CA GLY A 56 -7.82 -1.37 13.37
C GLY A 56 -8.56 -2.17 12.31
N ASP A 57 -9.05 -1.53 11.23
CA ASP A 57 -9.72 -2.26 10.16
C ASP A 57 -8.74 -3.15 9.39
N THR A 58 -9.24 -4.30 8.96
CA THR A 58 -8.52 -5.16 8.01
C THR A 58 -8.75 -4.66 6.59
N VAL A 59 -7.67 -4.51 5.85
CA VAL A 59 -7.65 -4.18 4.43
C VAL A 59 -6.73 -5.15 3.69
N TYR A 60 -6.81 -5.13 2.36
CA TYR A 60 -5.99 -5.92 1.48
C TYR A 60 -5.35 -5.02 0.43
N LEU A 61 -4.04 -5.18 0.23
CA LEU A 61 -3.27 -4.41 -0.72
C LEU A 61 -2.89 -5.28 -1.92
N THR A 62 -3.03 -4.74 -3.13
CA THR A 62 -2.59 -5.41 -4.35
C THR A 62 -1.67 -4.46 -5.13
N PRO A 63 -0.37 -4.78 -5.26
CA PRO A 63 0.56 -3.97 -6.03
C PRO A 63 0.25 -4.03 -7.52
N ASP A 64 0.28 -2.88 -8.20
CA ASP A 64 0.38 -2.88 -9.65
C ASP A 64 1.74 -3.43 -10.07
N ARG A 65 1.75 -4.66 -10.59
CA ARG A 65 2.97 -5.37 -11.00
C ARG A 65 3.73 -4.66 -12.11
N THR A 66 3.06 -3.83 -12.91
CA THR A 66 3.70 -3.03 -13.97
C THR A 66 4.46 -1.83 -13.42
N LYS A 67 4.26 -1.49 -12.14
CA LYS A 67 4.89 -0.35 -11.45
C LYS A 67 5.89 -0.77 -10.37
N LEU A 68 6.27 -2.05 -10.33
CA LEU A 68 7.25 -2.56 -9.39
C LEU A 68 8.67 -2.15 -9.76
N HIS A 69 9.40 -1.59 -8.79
CA HIS A 69 10.81 -1.31 -8.89
C HIS A 69 11.63 -2.45 -8.26
N ARG A 70 12.66 -2.91 -8.97
CA ARG A 70 13.59 -3.93 -8.49
C ARG A 70 14.93 -3.30 -8.21
N PHE A 71 15.59 -3.75 -7.15
CA PHE A 71 16.89 -3.26 -6.74
C PHE A 71 17.83 -4.45 -6.58
N GLY A 72 19.06 -4.31 -7.08
CA GLY A 72 20.12 -5.30 -6.93
C GLY A 72 20.66 -5.33 -5.50
N ALA A 73 21.53 -6.29 -5.22
CA ALA A 73 22.20 -6.39 -3.91
C ALA A 73 23.11 -5.18 -3.61
N ASP A 74 23.54 -4.45 -4.63
CA ASP A 74 24.29 -3.20 -4.54
C ASP A 74 23.39 -1.96 -4.30
N GLY A 75 22.08 -2.18 -4.14
CA GLY A 75 21.08 -1.13 -3.94
C GLY A 75 20.73 -0.34 -5.20
N ARG A 76 21.33 -0.63 -6.36
CA ARG A 76 20.99 0.05 -7.61
C ARG A 76 19.69 -0.47 -8.20
N ALA A 77 18.96 0.41 -8.86
CA ALA A 77 17.79 0.01 -9.62
C ALA A 77 18.18 -0.94 -10.75
N LEU A 78 17.44 -2.05 -10.89
CA LEU A 78 17.52 -2.92 -12.04
C LEU A 78 16.65 -2.32 -13.15
N ALA A 79 17.11 -2.40 -14.40
CA ALA A 79 16.31 -1.99 -15.55
C ALA A 79 14.99 -2.79 -15.57
N GLN A 80 13.88 -2.09 -15.87
CA GLN A 80 12.54 -2.68 -15.98
C GLN A 80 12.37 -3.43 -17.31
#